data_AF-A0A1B7L666-F1
#
_entry.id   AF-A0A1B7L666-F1
#
_cell.length_a   1.000
_cell.length_b   1.000
_cell.length_c   1.000
_cell.angle_alpha   90.00
_cell.angle_beta   90.00
_cell.angle_gamma   90.00
#
_symmetry.space_group_name_H-M   'P 1'
#
loop_
_entity.id
_entity.type
_entity.pdbx_description
1 polymer ?
#
loop_
_entity_poly.entity_id
_entity_poly.type
_entity_poly.pdbx_seq_one_letter_code
_entity_poly.pdbx_strand_id
1 'polypeptide(L)'
;MSQTSTLKGQCIAEFLGTGLLIFFGVGCVAALVVAGATFGQWEISIIWGLGVAMAIYLTAGVSGAHLNPAVTLALWLFANFEGRKVVPFICSQFLGAFCAAALVYGLYYNLFIDYELTHHIVRGTPESLKLAGIFSTYPNPHINFYQAFAVEMVITAILMGVIMALTDDGNGIPRGPLAPLLIGLLIAVIGASMGPLTGFAMNPARDLGPKTFAWLAGWGDIAFTGGRNIPYFLVPAFGPVTGAILGAFGYKKLIAHHLPGNKPVVETSNPSSPAVAQQKASL
;
A
#
# COMPACT_ATOMS: atom_id res chain seq x y z
N MET A 1 22.91 0.55 -22.36
CA MET A 1 22.51 -0.86 -22.15
C MET A 1 21.83 -0.95 -20.80
N SER A 2 20.49 -1.00 -20.77
CA SER A 2 19.74 -1.12 -19.51
C SER A 2 19.91 -2.55 -18.98
N GLN A 3 20.75 -2.74 -17.98
CA GLN A 3 20.80 -4.02 -17.27
C GLN A 3 19.49 -4.17 -16.52
N THR A 4 18.61 -5.05 -16.99
CA THR A 4 17.40 -5.44 -16.28
C THR A 4 17.77 -5.94 -14.89
N SER A 5 17.16 -5.37 -13.85
CA SER A 5 17.43 -5.76 -12.46
C SER A 5 17.11 -7.25 -12.24
N THR A 6 17.96 -7.94 -11.49
CA THR A 6 17.75 -9.36 -11.16
C THR A 6 16.55 -9.52 -10.22
N LEU A 7 15.85 -10.66 -10.25
CA LEU A 7 14.75 -10.93 -9.31
C LEU A 7 15.17 -10.73 -7.85
N LYS A 8 16.39 -11.13 -7.49
CA LYS A 8 16.96 -10.88 -6.16
C LYS A 8 17.04 -9.39 -5.84
N GLY A 9 17.53 -8.57 -6.77
CA GLY A 9 17.58 -7.12 -6.62
C GLY A 9 16.19 -6.50 -6.46
N GLN A 10 15.21 -6.98 -7.24
CA GLN A 10 13.81 -6.55 -7.12
C GLN A 10 13.21 -6.91 -5.76
N CYS A 11 13.46 -8.12 -5.26
CA CYS A 11 13.02 -8.56 -3.93
C CYS A 11 13.66 -7.73 -2.80
N ILE A 12 14.94 -7.38 -2.92
CA ILE A 12 15.62 -6.49 -1.96
C ILE A 12 14.97 -5.11 -1.98
N ALA A 13 14.68 -4.56 -3.17
CA ALA A 13 14.01 -3.27 -3.29
C ALA A 13 12.60 -3.31 -2.66
N GLU A 14 11.80 -4.35 -2.90
CA GLU A 14 10.48 -4.51 -2.29
C GLU A 14 10.55 -4.65 -0.75
N PHE A 15 11.54 -5.37 -0.23
CA PHE A 15 11.80 -5.48 1.20
C PHE A 15 12.12 -4.12 1.81
N LEU A 16 13.05 -3.37 1.22
CA LEU A 16 13.48 -2.06 1.73
C LEU A 16 12.39 -1.01 1.60
N GLY A 17 11.67 -0.95 0.47
CA GLY A 17 10.59 0.01 0.25
C GLY A 17 9.40 -0.23 1.19
N THR A 18 9.00 -1.49 1.36
CA THR A 18 7.90 -1.82 2.29
C THR A 18 8.34 -1.62 3.74
N GLY A 19 9.60 -1.89 4.06
CA GLY A 19 10.17 -1.53 5.37
C GLY A 19 10.17 -0.02 5.61
N LEU A 20 10.56 0.79 4.63
CA LEU A 20 10.65 2.24 4.76
C LEU A 20 9.28 2.90 4.99
N LEU A 21 8.25 2.49 4.24
CA LEU A 21 6.90 3.03 4.46
C LEU A 21 6.36 2.67 5.85
N ILE A 22 6.67 1.46 6.34
CA ILE A 22 6.30 1.03 7.70
C ILE A 22 7.08 1.79 8.75
N PHE A 23 8.38 2.01 8.54
CA PHE A 23 9.23 2.75 9.47
C PHE A 23 8.67 4.14 9.76
N PHE A 24 8.32 4.91 8.72
CA PHE A 24 7.74 6.23 8.91
C PHE A 24 6.31 6.18 9.46
N GLY A 25 5.48 5.30 8.93
CA GLY A 25 4.09 5.19 9.33
C GLY A 25 3.88 4.71 10.77
N VAL A 26 4.51 3.58 11.14
CA VAL A 26 4.46 3.07 12.52
C VAL A 26 5.22 4.01 13.45
N GLY A 27 6.31 4.62 13.00
CA GLY A 27 7.09 5.59 13.78
C GLY A 27 6.27 6.80 14.22
N CYS A 28 5.47 7.41 13.34
CA CYS A 28 4.65 8.56 13.72
C CYS A 28 3.47 8.19 14.62
N VAL A 29 2.89 6.99 14.45
CA VAL A 29 1.83 6.51 15.35
C VAL A 29 2.40 6.11 16.72
N ALA A 30 3.62 5.57 16.78
CA ALA A 30 4.32 5.34 18.04
C ALA A 30 4.58 6.67 18.76
N ALA A 31 5.05 7.70 18.04
CA ALA A 31 5.23 9.03 18.60
C ALA A 31 3.92 9.61 19.16
N LEU A 32 2.81 9.48 18.42
CA LEU A 32 1.48 9.90 18.86
C LEU A 32 1.05 9.20 20.16
N VAL A 33 1.18 7.87 20.20
CA VAL A 33 0.56 7.07 21.26
C VAL A 33 1.42 6.98 22.51
N VAL A 34 2.71 6.68 22.37
CA VAL A 34 3.59 6.39 23.53
C VAL A 34 4.61 7.49 23.83
N ALA A 35 4.84 8.45 22.93
CA ALA A 35 5.79 9.56 23.15
C ALA A 35 5.12 10.91 23.47
N GLY A 36 3.78 10.99 23.48
CA GLY A 36 3.05 12.21 23.79
C GLY A 36 3.08 13.28 22.69
N ALA A 37 3.45 12.92 21.45
CA ALA A 37 3.38 13.85 20.33
C ALA A 37 1.93 14.17 19.97
N THR A 38 1.67 15.40 19.48
CA THR A 38 0.34 15.81 19.04
C THR A 38 0.25 15.75 17.52
N PHE A 39 -0.57 14.84 17.01
CA PHE A 39 -0.89 14.74 15.58
C PHE A 39 -2.40 14.62 15.41
N GLY A 40 -2.96 15.38 14.46
CA GLY A 40 -4.33 15.18 14.01
C GLY A 40 -4.41 14.11 12.92
N GLN A 41 -5.63 13.88 12.43
CA GLN A 41 -5.90 12.87 11.41
C GLN A 41 -5.17 13.18 10.09
N TRP A 42 -5.09 14.45 9.71
CA TRP A 42 -4.36 14.86 8.51
C TRP A 42 -2.86 14.62 8.67
N GLU A 43 -2.27 15.00 9.81
CA GLU A 43 -0.83 14.90 10.07
C GLU A 43 -0.35 13.44 10.03
N ILE A 44 -1.08 12.51 10.64
CA ILE A 44 -0.76 11.08 10.52
C ILE A 44 -0.86 10.64 9.06
N SER A 45 -1.95 11.00 8.37
CA SER A 45 -2.20 10.53 7.01
C SER A 45 -1.17 11.05 6.01
N ILE A 46 -0.75 12.32 6.12
CA ILE A 46 0.27 12.90 5.24
C ILE A 46 1.66 12.32 5.51
N ILE A 47 2.01 12.01 6.77
CA ILE A 47 3.28 11.33 7.08
C ILE A 47 3.31 9.93 6.45
N TRP A 48 2.22 9.17 6.55
CA TRP A 48 2.10 7.87 5.86
C TRP A 48 2.23 8.02 4.35
N GLY A 49 1.50 8.98 3.75
CA GLY A 49 1.54 9.24 2.32
C GLY A 49 2.93 9.63 1.80
N LEU A 50 3.60 10.56 2.47
CA LEU A 50 4.96 10.98 2.11
C LEU A 50 5.99 9.87 2.35
N GLY A 51 5.82 9.05 3.40
CA GLY A 51 6.65 7.87 3.64
C GLY A 51 6.57 6.86 2.49
N VAL A 52 5.36 6.63 1.94
CA VAL A 52 5.18 5.80 0.74
C VAL A 52 5.81 6.46 -0.49
N ALA A 53 5.65 7.78 -0.69
CA ALA A 53 6.29 8.48 -1.80
C ALA A 53 7.82 8.30 -1.80
N MET A 54 8.46 8.44 -0.62
CA MET A 54 9.90 8.21 -0.47
C MET A 54 10.28 6.76 -0.77
N ALA A 55 9.47 5.79 -0.32
CA ALA A 55 9.70 4.39 -0.62
C ALA A 55 9.60 4.08 -2.12
N ILE A 56 8.67 4.72 -2.82
CA ILE A 56 8.54 4.61 -4.28
C ILE A 56 9.78 5.21 -4.96
N TYR A 57 10.18 6.44 -4.61
CA TYR A 57 11.38 7.06 -5.19
C TYR A 57 12.64 6.22 -5.01
N LEU A 58 12.79 5.57 -3.85
CA LEU A 58 13.94 4.72 -3.54
C LEU A 58 13.99 3.45 -4.41
N THR A 59 12.83 2.87 -4.76
CA THR A 59 12.75 1.49 -5.25
C THR A 59 12.20 1.33 -6.67
N ALA A 60 11.55 2.37 -7.22
CA ALA A 60 10.90 2.33 -8.52
C ALA A 60 11.86 1.95 -9.65
N GLY A 61 13.09 2.47 -9.63
CA GLY A 61 14.12 2.15 -10.62
C GLY A 61 14.61 0.70 -10.62
N VAL A 62 14.26 -0.09 -9.59
CA VAL A 62 14.70 -1.49 -9.45
C VAL A 62 13.53 -2.45 -9.60
N SER A 63 12.50 -2.37 -8.74
CA SER A 63 11.37 -3.32 -8.70
C SER A 63 10.11 -2.81 -9.40
N GLY A 64 10.03 -1.51 -9.71
CA GLY A 64 8.78 -0.84 -10.04
C GLY A 64 7.97 -0.40 -8.81
N ALA A 65 8.51 -0.59 -7.60
CA ALA A 65 7.93 -0.14 -6.33
C ALA A 65 6.46 -0.57 -6.13
N HIS A 66 6.21 -1.88 -6.12
CA HIS A 66 4.86 -2.37 -5.83
C HIS A 66 4.49 -2.12 -4.36
N LEU A 67 5.39 -2.51 -3.46
CA LEU A 67 5.36 -2.30 -2.01
C LEU A 67 4.06 -2.76 -1.32
N ASN A 68 3.24 -3.55 -2.03
CA ASN A 68 1.89 -3.91 -1.65
C ASN A 68 1.46 -5.20 -2.39
N PRO A 69 1.04 -6.26 -1.67
CA PRO A 69 0.54 -7.48 -2.28
C PRO A 69 -0.69 -7.28 -3.17
N ALA A 70 -1.61 -6.38 -2.79
CA ALA A 70 -2.80 -6.08 -3.57
C ALA A 70 -2.46 -5.42 -4.92
N VAL A 71 -1.51 -4.47 -4.91
CA VAL A 71 -0.98 -3.85 -6.14
C VAL A 71 -0.26 -4.88 -7.00
N THR A 72 0.57 -5.75 -6.40
CA THR A 72 1.29 -6.80 -7.11
C THR A 72 0.36 -7.75 -7.87
N LEU A 73 -0.72 -8.18 -7.21
CA LEU A 73 -1.73 -9.05 -7.82
C LEU A 73 -2.53 -8.32 -8.90
N ALA A 74 -2.91 -7.05 -8.67
CA ALA A 74 -3.60 -6.26 -9.68
C ALA A 74 -2.72 -6.03 -10.94
N LEU A 75 -1.43 -5.71 -10.78
CA LEU A 75 -0.52 -5.54 -11.90
C LEU A 75 -0.22 -6.85 -12.63
N TRP A 76 -0.21 -7.98 -11.92
CA TRP A 76 -0.14 -9.30 -12.56
C TRP A 76 -1.34 -9.57 -13.47
N LEU A 77 -2.55 -9.27 -13.00
CA LEU A 77 -3.78 -9.53 -13.75
C LEU A 77 -4.06 -8.50 -14.85
N PHE A 78 -3.68 -7.24 -14.65
CA PHE A 78 -4.10 -6.13 -15.51
C PHE A 78 -2.95 -5.37 -16.17
N ALA A 79 -1.69 -5.55 -15.78
CA ALA A 79 -0.57 -4.76 -16.30
C ALA A 79 0.62 -5.62 -16.79
N ASN A 80 0.36 -6.88 -17.18
CA ASN A 80 1.37 -7.79 -17.73
C ASN A 80 2.59 -8.02 -16.81
N PHE A 81 2.43 -7.88 -15.50
CA PHE A 81 3.51 -8.19 -14.56
C PHE A 81 3.77 -9.70 -14.54
N GLU A 82 5.04 -10.11 -14.49
CA GLU A 82 5.44 -11.51 -14.62
C GLU A 82 4.99 -12.33 -13.41
N GLY A 83 4.11 -13.33 -13.64
CA GLY A 83 3.51 -14.14 -12.57
C GLY A 83 4.51 -14.87 -11.66
N ARG A 84 5.69 -15.25 -12.18
CA ARG A 84 6.77 -15.88 -11.40
C ARG A 84 7.34 -14.98 -10.30
N LYS A 85 7.16 -13.67 -10.41
CA LYS A 85 7.65 -12.67 -9.46
C LYS A 85 6.66 -12.36 -8.33
N VAL A 86 5.39 -12.72 -8.48
CA VAL A 86 4.31 -12.38 -7.54
C VAL A 86 4.60 -12.87 -6.12
N VAL A 87 4.84 -14.17 -5.95
CA VAL A 87 5.09 -14.74 -4.62
C VAL A 87 6.39 -14.18 -4.00
N PRO A 88 7.54 -14.13 -4.72
CA PRO A 88 8.74 -13.49 -4.20
C PRO A 88 8.52 -12.04 -3.72
N PHE A 89 7.80 -11.23 -4.50
CA PHE A 89 7.48 -9.84 -4.12
C PHE A 89 6.65 -9.80 -2.83
N ILE A 90 5.57 -10.58 -2.74
CA ILE A 90 4.70 -10.62 -1.56
C ILE A 90 5.49 -11.04 -0.30
N CYS A 91 6.35 -12.05 -0.41
CA CYS A 91 7.21 -12.48 0.69
C CYS A 91 8.18 -11.38 1.11
N SER A 92 8.82 -10.69 0.16
CA SER A 92 9.74 -9.58 0.46
C SER A 92 9.03 -8.39 1.12
N GLN A 93 7.85 -8.02 0.62
CA GLN A 93 7.02 -6.95 1.21
C GLN A 93 6.63 -7.29 2.65
N PHE A 94 6.14 -8.51 2.88
CA PHE A 94 5.75 -8.99 4.21
C PHE A 94 6.93 -8.96 5.20
N LEU A 95 8.08 -9.51 4.80
CA LEU A 95 9.28 -9.52 5.64
C LEU A 95 9.80 -8.10 5.90
N GLY A 96 9.76 -7.22 4.90
CA GLY A 96 10.14 -5.81 5.07
C GLY A 96 9.27 -5.10 6.10
N ALA A 97 7.95 -5.29 6.00
CA ALA A 97 6.99 -4.73 6.94
C ALA A 97 7.17 -5.28 8.36
N PHE A 98 7.38 -6.59 8.50
CA PHE A 98 7.66 -7.24 9.78
C PHE A 98 8.93 -6.69 10.44
N CYS A 99 10.05 -6.65 9.71
CA CYS A 99 11.33 -6.17 10.22
C CYS A 99 11.29 -4.69 10.61
N ALA A 100 10.60 -3.86 9.83
CA ALA A 100 10.45 -2.45 10.16
C ALA A 100 9.58 -2.21 11.40
N ALA A 101 8.51 -3.00 11.60
CA ALA A 101 7.73 -2.95 12.84
C ALA A 101 8.59 -3.32 14.06
N ALA A 102 9.40 -4.38 13.95
CA ALA A 102 10.34 -4.79 14.99
C ALA A 102 11.39 -3.71 15.29
N LEU A 103 11.94 -3.07 14.25
CA LEU A 103 12.88 -1.97 14.38
C LEU A 103 12.26 -0.78 15.11
N VAL A 104 11.06 -0.33 14.70
CA VAL A 104 10.38 0.78 15.37
C VAL A 104 10.06 0.45 16.82
N TYR A 105 9.58 -0.76 17.12
CA TYR A 105 9.39 -1.19 18.50
C TYR A 105 10.69 -1.16 19.31
N GLY A 106 11.81 -1.64 18.74
CA GLY A 106 13.11 -1.59 19.41
C GLY A 106 13.55 -0.16 19.73
N LEU A 107 13.31 0.79 18.82
CA LEU A 107 13.64 2.20 19.04
C LEU A 107 12.73 2.88 20.08
N TYR A 108 11.46 2.47 20.16
CA TYR A 108 10.47 2.98 21.11
C TYR A 108 10.33 2.10 22.37
N TYR A 109 11.20 1.11 22.57
CA TYR A 109 10.99 0.00 23.51
C TYR A 109 10.61 0.47 24.91
N ASN A 110 11.41 1.37 25.50
CA ASN A 110 11.18 1.88 26.85
C ASN A 110 9.86 2.65 26.96
N LEU A 111 9.49 3.41 25.93
CA LEU A 111 8.24 4.19 25.92
C LEU A 111 7.01 3.27 25.93
N PHE A 112 7.07 2.11 25.26
CA PHE A 112 5.99 1.11 25.36
C PHE A 112 5.85 0.59 26.80
N ILE A 113 6.96 0.21 27.42
CA ILE A 113 6.95 -0.34 28.79
C ILE A 113 6.45 0.71 29.79
N ASP A 114 6.97 1.94 29.72
CA ASP A 114 6.59 3.03 30.61
C ASP A 114 5.12 3.42 30.43
N TYR A 115 4.61 3.43 29.19
CA TYR A 115 3.20 3.70 28.89
C TYR A 115 2.29 2.62 29.48
N GLU A 116 2.65 1.35 29.31
CA GLU A 116 1.90 0.22 29.87
C GLU A 116 1.83 0.29 31.40
N LEU A 117 2.95 0.57 32.06
CA LEU A 117 3.01 0.71 33.52
C LEU A 117 2.19 1.90 34.03
N THR A 118 2.33 3.06 33.38
CA THR A 118 1.66 4.31 33.78
C THR A 118 0.14 4.22 33.61
N HIS A 119 -0.32 3.53 32.57
CA HIS A 119 -1.74 3.38 32.26
C HIS A 119 -2.35 2.06 32.76
N HIS A 120 -1.59 1.25 33.50
CA HIS A 120 -2.00 -0.06 34.00
C HIS A 120 -2.53 -0.99 32.90
N ILE A 121 -1.90 -0.98 31.73
CA ILE A 121 -2.26 -1.81 30.58
C ILE A 121 -1.47 -3.11 30.63
N VAL A 122 -2.17 -4.23 30.61
CA VAL A 122 -1.55 -5.55 30.49
C VAL A 122 -1.51 -5.93 29.01
N ARG A 123 -0.30 -6.12 28.46
CA ARG A 123 -0.13 -6.50 27.06
C ARG A 123 -0.84 -7.83 26.77
N GLY A 124 -1.61 -7.86 25.68
CA GLY A 124 -2.39 -9.02 25.24
C GLY A 124 -3.86 -9.03 25.70
N THR A 125 -4.27 -8.10 26.56
CA THR A 125 -5.68 -7.91 26.93
C THR A 125 -6.40 -6.95 25.97
N PRO A 126 -7.76 -6.89 25.98
CA PRO A 126 -8.56 -5.94 25.20
C PRO A 126 -8.08 -4.49 25.27
N GLU A 127 -7.65 -4.04 26.44
CA GLU A 127 -7.20 -2.67 26.69
C GLU A 127 -5.88 -2.37 25.95
N SER A 128 -5.04 -3.39 25.73
CA SER A 128 -3.77 -3.25 25.01
C SER A 128 -3.92 -3.09 23.49
N LEU A 129 -5.13 -3.26 22.95
CA LEU A 129 -5.40 -3.17 21.51
C LEU A 129 -5.01 -1.80 20.94
N LYS A 130 -5.16 -0.73 21.74
CA LYS A 130 -4.71 0.62 21.37
C LYS A 130 -3.21 0.65 21.02
N LEU A 131 -2.38 -0.07 21.78
CA LEU A 131 -0.94 -0.15 21.56
C LEU A 131 -0.60 -1.08 20.39
N ALA A 132 -1.33 -2.18 20.22
CA ALA A 132 -1.21 -3.01 19.01
C ALA A 132 -1.55 -2.20 17.73
N GLY A 133 -2.45 -1.22 17.87
CA GLY A 133 -2.88 -0.28 16.83
C GLY A 133 -1.78 0.63 16.30
N ILE A 134 -0.62 0.70 16.97
CA ILE A 134 0.56 1.41 16.47
C ILE A 134 1.13 0.70 15.25
N PHE A 135 1.17 -0.63 15.28
CA PHE A 135 1.79 -1.46 14.25
C PHE A 135 0.86 -1.69 13.05
N SER A 136 -0.42 -1.90 13.32
CA SER A 136 -1.39 -2.38 12.35
C SER A 136 -2.79 -1.85 12.62
N THR A 137 -3.72 -2.12 11.74
CA THR A 137 -5.03 -1.51 11.75
C THR A 137 -6.08 -2.32 12.49
N TYR A 138 -7.10 -1.66 13.04
CA TYR A 138 -8.25 -2.27 13.71
C TYR A 138 -9.53 -1.49 13.36
N PRO A 139 -10.71 -2.13 13.39
CA PRO A 139 -11.94 -1.48 12.97
C PRO A 139 -12.45 -0.56 14.07
N ASN A 140 -13.04 0.57 13.67
CA ASN A 140 -13.77 1.46 14.55
C ASN A 140 -14.76 0.66 15.42
N PRO A 141 -14.91 1.00 16.72
CA PRO A 141 -15.83 0.30 17.62
C PRO A 141 -17.25 0.13 17.08
N HIS A 142 -17.74 1.09 16.29
CA HIS A 142 -19.11 1.16 15.81
C HIS A 142 -19.37 0.45 14.48
N ILE A 143 -18.34 -0.11 13.83
CA ILE A 143 -18.51 -0.85 12.57
C ILE A 143 -18.23 -2.34 12.75
N ASN A 144 -18.94 -3.16 11.99
CA ASN A 144 -18.76 -4.60 11.98
C ASN A 144 -17.77 -5.06 10.90
N PHE A 145 -17.50 -6.36 10.87
CA PHE A 145 -16.58 -7.00 9.92
C PHE A 145 -16.90 -6.68 8.46
N TYR A 146 -18.17 -6.79 8.05
CA TYR A 146 -18.59 -6.57 6.66
C TYR A 146 -18.46 -5.10 6.24
N GLN A 147 -18.78 -4.18 7.16
CA GLN A 147 -18.57 -2.75 6.94
C GLN A 147 -17.09 -2.43 6.79
N ALA A 148 -16.22 -2.96 7.68
CA ALA A 148 -14.78 -2.75 7.59
C ALA A 148 -14.20 -3.35 6.29
N PHE A 149 -14.67 -4.53 5.88
CA PHE A 149 -14.32 -5.12 4.59
C PHE A 149 -14.71 -4.22 3.41
N ALA A 150 -15.92 -3.66 3.43
CA ALA A 150 -16.40 -2.74 2.40
C ALA A 150 -15.54 -1.47 2.34
N VAL A 151 -15.14 -0.90 3.48
CA VAL A 151 -14.23 0.25 3.52
C VAL A 151 -12.90 -0.10 2.86
N GLU A 152 -12.22 -1.16 3.32
CA GLU A 152 -10.90 -1.55 2.78
C GLU A 152 -10.96 -1.90 1.28
N MET A 153 -12.02 -2.55 0.83
CA MET A 153 -12.25 -2.83 -0.58
C MET A 153 -12.40 -1.52 -1.40
N VAL A 154 -13.24 -0.58 -0.95
CA VAL A 154 -13.51 0.66 -1.69
C VAL A 154 -12.28 1.55 -1.74
N ILE A 155 -11.61 1.79 -0.60
CA ILE A 155 -10.44 2.67 -0.58
C ILE A 155 -9.28 2.09 -1.39
N THR A 156 -9.12 0.76 -1.43
CA THR A 156 -8.08 0.12 -2.23
C THR A 156 -8.42 0.10 -3.72
N ALA A 157 -9.71 0.05 -4.08
CA ALA A 157 -10.15 0.24 -5.46
C ALA A 157 -9.82 1.66 -5.96
N ILE A 158 -10.07 2.67 -5.14
CA ILE A 158 -9.68 4.07 -5.43
C ILE A 158 -8.17 4.17 -5.55
N LEU A 159 -7.41 3.61 -4.58
CA LEU A 159 -5.95 3.59 -4.61
C LEU A 159 -5.43 3.03 -5.93
N MET A 160 -5.83 1.81 -6.29
CA MET A 160 -5.30 1.13 -7.47
C MET A 160 -5.72 1.83 -8.77
N GLY A 161 -6.98 2.27 -8.85
CA GLY A 161 -7.48 2.97 -10.04
C GLY A 161 -6.74 4.29 -10.29
N VAL A 162 -6.48 5.07 -9.24
CA VAL A 162 -5.76 6.33 -9.35
C VAL A 162 -4.25 6.12 -9.53
N ILE A 163 -3.64 5.08 -8.93
CA ILE A 163 -2.25 4.69 -9.24
C ILE A 163 -2.12 4.47 -10.75
N MET A 164 -2.98 3.63 -11.35
CA MET A 164 -2.93 3.38 -12.79
C MET A 164 -3.14 4.67 -13.59
N ALA A 165 -4.05 5.55 -13.17
CA ALA A 165 -4.28 6.83 -13.84
C ALA A 165 -3.08 7.78 -13.78
N LEU A 166 -2.37 7.83 -12.65
CA LEU A 166 -1.21 8.70 -12.44
C LEU A 166 0.03 8.19 -13.16
N THR A 167 0.13 6.88 -13.38
CA THR A 167 1.24 6.22 -14.09
C THR A 167 0.94 5.93 -15.57
N ASP A 168 -0.24 6.30 -16.07
CA ASP A 168 -0.59 6.20 -17.49
C ASP A 168 -0.24 7.51 -18.21
N ASP A 169 0.84 7.49 -18.99
CA ASP A 169 1.31 8.63 -19.77
C ASP A 169 0.37 9.01 -20.93
N GLY A 170 -0.60 8.13 -21.28
CA GLY A 170 -1.67 8.43 -22.24
C GLY A 170 -2.85 9.19 -21.64
N ASN A 171 -2.88 9.38 -20.31
CA ASN A 171 -3.98 10.03 -19.60
C ASN A 171 -3.68 11.51 -19.29
N GLY A 172 -3.73 12.37 -20.30
CA GLY A 172 -3.37 13.79 -20.16
C GLY A 172 -1.85 14.00 -20.16
N ILE A 173 -1.35 15.02 -19.43
CA ILE A 173 0.10 15.32 -19.40
C ILE A 173 0.83 14.29 -18.52
N PRO A 174 1.88 13.62 -19.02
CA PRO A 174 2.73 12.73 -18.23
C PRO A 174 3.24 13.40 -16.94
N ARG A 175 3.14 12.69 -15.82
CA ARG A 175 3.54 13.24 -14.50
C ARG A 175 5.04 13.10 -14.27
N GLY A 176 5.70 12.17 -14.96
CA GLY A 176 7.13 11.91 -14.85
C GLY A 176 7.57 11.78 -13.38
N PRO A 177 8.53 12.58 -12.90
CA PRO A 177 9.06 12.47 -11.53
C PRO A 177 8.04 12.86 -10.45
N LEU A 178 6.89 13.47 -10.79
CA LEU A 178 5.85 13.81 -9.80
C LEU A 178 4.96 12.62 -9.44
N ALA A 179 4.92 11.54 -10.22
CA ALA A 179 4.01 10.43 -9.98
C ALA A 179 4.12 9.83 -8.56
N PRO A 180 5.33 9.55 -8.01
CA PRO A 180 5.46 9.03 -6.64
C PRO A 180 4.90 9.97 -5.57
N LEU A 181 5.14 11.28 -5.68
CA LEU A 181 4.62 12.29 -4.75
C LEU A 181 3.08 12.33 -4.80
N LEU A 182 2.49 12.32 -5.99
CA LEU A 182 1.04 12.35 -6.17
C LEU A 182 0.37 11.07 -5.62
N ILE A 183 1.02 9.91 -5.75
CA ILE A 183 0.57 8.65 -5.12
C ILE A 183 0.63 8.78 -3.58
N GLY A 184 1.66 9.41 -3.03
CA GLY A 184 1.73 9.71 -1.60
C GLY A 184 0.60 10.63 -1.13
N LEU A 185 0.30 11.69 -1.87
CA LEU A 185 -0.81 12.60 -1.57
C LEU A 185 -2.17 11.92 -1.67
N LEU A 186 -2.35 11.02 -2.65
CA LEU A 186 -3.54 10.16 -2.75
C LEU A 186 -3.74 9.32 -1.47
N ILE A 187 -2.69 8.67 -0.99
CA ILE A 187 -2.74 7.89 0.25
C ILE A 187 -3.08 8.80 1.44
N ALA A 188 -2.51 10.00 1.48
CA ALA A 188 -2.80 10.97 2.55
C ALA A 188 -4.28 11.38 2.58
N VAL A 189 -4.90 11.68 1.43
CA VAL A 189 -6.33 12.07 1.40
C VAL A 189 -7.26 10.89 1.69
N ILE A 190 -6.89 9.67 1.28
CA ILE A 190 -7.62 8.45 1.66
C ILE A 190 -7.56 8.26 3.18
N GLY A 191 -6.36 8.33 3.77
CA GLY A 191 -6.17 8.20 5.22
C GLY A 191 -6.88 9.29 6.00
N ALA A 192 -6.87 10.52 5.52
CA ALA A 192 -7.49 11.65 6.21
C ALA A 192 -9.02 11.53 6.25
N SER A 193 -9.62 11.04 5.16
CA SER A 193 -11.06 10.95 5.01
C SER A 193 -11.64 9.65 5.59
N MET A 194 -10.99 8.50 5.36
CA MET A 194 -11.53 7.17 5.71
C MET A 194 -10.78 6.48 6.85
N GLY A 195 -9.64 7.03 7.28
CA GLY A 195 -8.81 6.43 8.31
C GLY A 195 -9.50 6.18 9.65
N PRO A 196 -10.40 7.04 10.15
CA PRO A 196 -11.14 6.78 11.39
C PRO A 196 -12.03 5.52 11.37
N LEU A 197 -12.30 4.93 10.19
CA LEU A 197 -13.13 3.74 10.04
C LEU A 197 -12.34 2.44 10.24
N THR A 198 -11.23 2.27 9.50
CA THR A 198 -10.45 1.01 9.49
C THR A 198 -8.96 1.20 9.63
N GLY A 199 -8.45 2.42 9.76
CA GLY A 199 -7.01 2.70 9.76
C GLY A 199 -6.36 2.67 8.37
N PHE A 200 -7.17 2.69 7.30
CA PHE A 200 -6.73 2.81 5.91
C PHE A 200 -5.63 1.81 5.52
N ALA A 201 -5.82 0.52 5.83
CA ALA A 201 -4.77 -0.48 5.66
C ALA A 201 -4.31 -0.57 4.20
N MET A 202 -5.26 -0.81 3.27
CA MET A 202 -5.14 -0.86 1.82
C MET A 202 -3.94 -1.65 1.24
N ASN A 203 -3.26 -2.43 2.08
CA ASN A 203 -2.02 -3.14 1.80
C ASN A 203 -1.88 -4.33 2.75
N PRO A 204 -1.99 -5.58 2.26
CA PRO A 204 -1.91 -6.76 3.10
C PRO A 204 -0.56 -6.92 3.83
N ALA A 205 0.57 -6.56 3.20
CA ALA A 205 1.89 -6.67 3.85
C ALA A 205 2.04 -5.65 4.98
N ARG A 206 1.54 -4.41 4.76
CA ARG A 206 1.56 -3.31 5.73
C ARG A 206 0.78 -3.61 7.00
N ASP A 207 -0.17 -4.54 6.94
CA ASP A 207 -0.97 -4.92 8.10
C ASP A 207 -0.53 -6.26 8.69
N LEU A 208 -0.42 -7.31 7.87
CA LEU A 208 -0.16 -8.66 8.34
C LEU A 208 1.27 -8.84 8.89
N GLY A 209 2.26 -8.18 8.28
CA GLY A 209 3.65 -8.22 8.76
C GLY A 209 3.77 -7.64 10.18
N PRO A 210 3.36 -6.38 10.40
CA PRO A 210 3.35 -5.78 11.73
C PRO A 210 2.41 -6.47 12.74
N LYS A 211 1.28 -7.05 12.31
CA LYS A 211 0.44 -7.91 13.19
C LYS A 211 1.19 -9.14 13.68
N THR A 212 1.92 -9.80 12.78
CA THR A 212 2.72 -10.99 13.13
C THR A 212 3.81 -10.61 14.12
N PHE A 213 4.44 -9.44 13.94
CA PHE A 213 5.37 -8.91 14.92
C PHE A 213 4.70 -8.64 16.28
N ALA A 214 3.57 -7.92 16.30
CA ALA A 214 2.86 -7.62 17.54
C ALA A 214 2.41 -8.89 18.29
N TRP A 215 1.95 -9.91 17.56
CA TRP A 215 1.62 -11.22 18.11
C TRP A 215 2.82 -11.84 18.85
N LEU A 216 4.01 -11.86 18.22
CA LEU A 216 5.25 -12.34 18.82
C LEU A 216 5.75 -11.47 19.98
N ALA A 217 5.49 -10.16 19.93
CA ALA A 217 5.95 -9.17 20.91
C ALA A 217 5.08 -9.13 22.19
N GLY A 218 4.19 -10.10 22.38
CA GLY A 218 3.42 -10.29 23.61
C GLY A 218 1.97 -9.82 23.54
N TRP A 219 1.49 -9.26 22.42
CA TRP A 219 0.06 -9.00 22.27
C TRP A 219 -0.74 -10.28 22.02
N GLY A 220 -0.11 -11.37 21.56
CA GLY A 220 -0.80 -12.64 21.35
C GLY A 220 -2.00 -12.50 20.42
N ASP A 221 -3.02 -13.35 20.63
CA ASP A 221 -4.14 -13.51 19.69
C ASP A 221 -4.94 -12.23 19.44
N ILE A 222 -4.91 -11.27 20.37
CA ILE A 222 -5.61 -9.99 20.16
C ILE A 222 -5.04 -9.21 18.99
N ALA A 223 -3.76 -9.41 18.65
CA ALA A 223 -3.13 -8.77 17.49
C ALA A 223 -3.79 -9.19 16.16
N PHE A 224 -4.27 -10.43 16.08
CA PHE A 224 -4.96 -10.94 14.88
C PHE A 224 -6.48 -10.76 14.97
N THR A 225 -7.07 -10.97 16.14
CA THR A 225 -8.52 -10.92 16.29
C THR A 225 -9.06 -9.49 16.38
N GLY A 226 -8.28 -8.56 16.93
CA GLY A 226 -8.73 -7.21 17.27
C GLY A 226 -9.81 -7.19 18.35
N GLY A 227 -9.90 -8.24 19.17
CA GLY A 227 -10.95 -8.41 20.18
C GLY A 227 -12.35 -8.61 19.56
N ARG A 228 -12.44 -9.03 18.29
CA ARG A 228 -13.69 -9.30 17.59
C ARG A 228 -13.95 -10.80 17.45
N ASN A 229 -15.22 -11.19 17.32
CA ASN A 229 -15.63 -12.58 17.13
C ASN A 229 -15.08 -13.20 15.84
N ILE A 230 -15.09 -12.42 14.75
CA ILE A 230 -14.46 -12.80 13.49
C ILE A 230 -13.06 -12.18 13.49
N PRO A 231 -11.99 -12.97 13.29
CA PRO A 231 -10.63 -12.45 13.34
C PRO A 231 -10.43 -11.29 12.36
N TYR A 232 -10.12 -10.10 12.89
CA TYR A 232 -10.08 -8.89 12.07
C TYR A 232 -9.02 -8.91 10.98
N PHE A 233 -7.89 -9.60 11.17
CA PHE A 233 -6.80 -9.66 10.19
C PHE A 233 -7.22 -10.11 8.78
N LEU A 234 -8.34 -10.83 8.66
CA LEU A 234 -8.92 -11.23 7.38
C LEU A 234 -9.35 -10.02 6.53
N VAL A 235 -9.84 -8.94 7.15
CA VAL A 235 -10.26 -7.72 6.47
C VAL A 235 -9.10 -7.06 5.71
N PRO A 236 -8.00 -6.62 6.35
CA PRO A 236 -6.87 -6.01 5.67
C PRO A 236 -6.06 -7.01 4.83
N ALA A 237 -6.22 -8.31 5.02
CA ALA A 237 -5.61 -9.32 4.15
C ALA A 237 -6.33 -9.45 2.79
N PHE A 238 -7.67 -9.51 2.80
CA PHE A 238 -8.45 -9.83 1.60
C PHE A 238 -9.20 -8.64 1.00
N GLY A 239 -9.74 -7.74 1.83
CA GLY A 239 -10.45 -6.54 1.39
C GLY A 239 -9.63 -5.74 0.38
N PRO A 240 -8.37 -5.40 0.68
CA PRO A 240 -7.49 -4.72 -0.27
C PRO A 240 -7.24 -5.46 -1.58
N VAL A 241 -7.09 -6.79 -1.56
CA VAL A 241 -6.89 -7.59 -2.78
C VAL A 241 -8.11 -7.49 -3.69
N THR A 242 -9.31 -7.69 -3.15
CA THR A 242 -10.56 -7.48 -3.91
C THR A 242 -10.67 -6.06 -4.43
N GLY A 243 -10.36 -5.06 -3.59
CA GLY A 243 -10.38 -3.65 -3.95
C GLY A 243 -9.45 -3.33 -5.12
N ALA A 244 -8.17 -3.73 -5.04
CA ALA A 244 -7.19 -3.46 -6.08
C ALA A 244 -7.57 -4.08 -7.42
N ILE A 245 -8.09 -5.31 -7.42
CA ILE A 245 -8.60 -5.98 -8.64
C ILE A 245 -9.75 -5.17 -9.26
N LEU A 246 -10.74 -4.76 -8.45
CA LEU A 246 -11.86 -3.95 -8.91
C LEU A 246 -11.42 -2.57 -9.42
N GLY A 247 -10.49 -1.92 -8.72
CA GLY A 247 -9.93 -0.63 -9.10
C GLY A 247 -9.18 -0.69 -10.44
N ALA A 248 -8.33 -1.70 -10.61
CA ALA A 248 -7.60 -1.92 -11.86
C ALA A 248 -8.54 -2.23 -13.04
N PHE A 249 -9.52 -3.11 -12.82
CA PHE A 249 -10.55 -3.40 -13.81
C PHE A 249 -11.35 -2.14 -14.17
N GLY A 250 -11.80 -1.39 -13.15
CA GLY A 250 -12.56 -0.15 -13.31
C GLY A 250 -11.79 0.89 -14.11
N TYR A 251 -10.51 1.13 -13.78
CA TYR A 251 -9.67 2.04 -14.56
C TYR A 251 -9.55 1.61 -16.03
N LYS A 252 -9.23 0.33 -16.27
CA LYS A 252 -9.08 -0.20 -17.64
C LYS A 252 -10.34 -0.06 -18.48
N LYS A 253 -11.50 -0.36 -17.91
CA LYS A 253 -12.78 -0.38 -18.64
C LYS A 253 -13.43 0.99 -18.75
N LEU A 254 -13.40 1.77 -17.68
CA LEU A 254 -14.16 3.02 -17.61
C LEU A 254 -13.32 4.23 -18.06
N ILE A 255 -12.00 4.20 -17.87
CA ILE A 255 -11.12 5.33 -18.22
C ILE A 255 -10.21 4.98 -19.40
N ALA A 256 -9.31 4.00 -19.25
CA ALA A 256 -8.25 3.74 -20.23
C ALA A 256 -8.79 3.36 -21.62
N HIS A 257 -9.92 2.66 -21.68
CA HIS A 257 -10.61 2.33 -22.94
C HIS A 257 -11.07 3.57 -23.73
N HIS A 258 -11.32 4.69 -23.04
CA HIS A 258 -11.81 5.94 -23.63
C HIS A 258 -10.72 6.98 -23.88
N LEU A 259 -9.45 6.65 -23.61
CA LEU A 259 -8.34 7.56 -23.86
C LEU A 259 -8.09 7.75 -25.38
N PRO A 260 -7.69 8.97 -25.82
CA PRO A 260 -7.59 9.34 -27.24
C PRO A 260 -6.56 8.56 -28.07
N GLY A 261 -5.78 7.64 -27.48
CA GLY A 261 -4.85 6.75 -28.19
C GLY A 261 -5.32 5.29 -28.40
N ASN A 262 -6.47 4.90 -27.82
CA ASN A 262 -6.97 3.51 -27.86
C ASN A 262 -8.05 3.28 -28.93
N LYS A 263 -8.37 4.29 -29.75
CA LYS A 263 -9.26 4.11 -30.89
C LYS A 263 -8.50 3.35 -31.97
N PRO A 264 -9.05 2.25 -32.53
CA PRO A 264 -8.48 1.66 -33.72
C PRO A 264 -8.40 2.76 -34.77
N VAL A 265 -7.20 2.96 -35.33
CA VAL A 265 -7.05 3.78 -36.53
C VAL A 265 -8.01 3.17 -37.54
N VAL A 266 -9.08 3.88 -37.86
CA VAL A 266 -9.88 3.56 -39.04
C VAL A 266 -8.91 3.82 -40.19
N GLU A 267 -8.29 2.75 -40.70
CA GLU A 267 -7.64 2.79 -42.00
C GLU A 267 -8.74 3.17 -43.01
N THR A 268 -8.89 4.47 -43.25
CA THR A 268 -9.50 4.94 -44.47
C THR A 268 -8.56 4.50 -45.59
N SER A 269 -8.80 3.32 -46.13
CA SER A 269 -8.21 2.88 -47.38
C SER A 269 -8.64 3.87 -48.46
N ASN A 270 -7.83 4.90 -48.70
CA ASN A 270 -7.87 5.67 -49.93
C ASN A 270 -7.08 4.87 -50.97
N PRO A 271 -7.71 4.27 -51.99
CA PRO A 271 -7.00 3.58 -53.04
C PRO A 271 -6.53 4.60 -54.08
N SER A 272 -5.60 5.49 -53.71
CA SER A 272 -4.83 6.30 -54.67
C SER A 272 -3.77 7.14 -53.97
N SER A 273 -2.57 6.60 -53.75
CA SER A 273 -1.28 7.31 -53.91
C SER A 273 -0.09 6.35 -53.65
N PRO A 274 1.05 6.49 -54.37
CA PRO A 274 2.16 5.55 -54.29
C PRO A 274 2.94 5.68 -52.98
N ALA A 275 3.47 4.56 -52.51
CA ALA A 275 4.24 4.41 -51.29
C ALA A 275 5.44 5.37 -51.20
N VAL A 276 5.54 6.09 -50.08
CA VAL A 276 6.78 6.72 -49.62
C VAL A 276 7.24 5.98 -48.38
N ALA A 277 8.36 5.28 -48.51
CA ALA A 277 9.03 4.60 -47.41
C ALA A 277 9.53 5.63 -46.39
N GLN A 278 9.12 5.49 -45.12
CA GLN A 278 9.80 6.11 -43.99
C GLN A 278 10.14 5.06 -42.95
N GLN A 279 11.42 4.71 -42.96
CA GLN A 279 12.14 3.93 -41.97
C GLN A 279 12.15 4.71 -40.65
N LYS A 280 11.42 4.24 -39.62
CA LYS A 280 11.59 4.70 -38.24
C LYS A 280 12.48 3.74 -37.48
N ALA A 281 13.67 4.22 -37.14
CA ALA A 281 14.57 3.60 -36.18
C ALA A 281 13.95 3.67 -34.77
N SER A 282 13.95 2.53 -34.07
CA SER A 282 13.57 2.41 -32.66
C SER A 282 14.79 2.65 -31.76
N LEU A 283 14.65 3.54 -30.77
CA LEU A 283 15.43 3.56 -29.53
C LEU A 283 14.52 3.12 -28.38
#